data_AF-A0A6J1NCV1-F1
#
_entry.id   AF-A0A6J1NCV1-F1
#
_cell.length_a   1.000
_cell.length_b   1.000
_cell.length_c   1.000
_cell.angle_alpha   90.00
_cell.angle_beta   90.00
_cell.angle_gamma   90.00
#
_symmetry.space_group_name_H-M   'P 1'
#
loop_
_entity.id
_entity.type
_entity.pdbx_description
1 polymer ?
#
loop_
_entity_poly.entity_id
_entity_poly.type
_entity_poly.pdbx_seq_one_letter_code
_entity_poly.pdbx_strand_id
1 'polypeptide(L)'
;MGKPKYDIPTATFPYKISKRLNILSVPRRYIIDTGEGMPAINPRGIRQSALRGVISDRVNDAAWPYVRRFLLTKRAYKNKFSEERLERINRMIEATNVTCYAKLANCVLDLKKQDTKDMKKKRGWTESEWKKHMDYIGQIAGPRREFKPPPLKRGECKPLEKLLPRIKNISMLPEFKWYRRLSKEAWYRDPIKVPPNALKYVISDRVKKLATPRVIPQAE
;
A
#
# COMPACT_ATOMS: atom_id res chain seq x y z
N MET A 1 -27.48 -31.19 0.68
CA MET A 1 -27.80 -29.76 0.92
C MET A 1 -28.15 -29.61 2.39
N GLY A 2 -27.22 -29.09 3.21
CA GLY A 2 -27.43 -28.98 4.66
C GLY A 2 -28.50 -27.95 5.00
N LYS A 3 -29.29 -28.21 6.05
CA LYS A 3 -30.29 -27.25 6.54
C LYS A 3 -29.55 -26.06 7.17
N PRO A 4 -29.99 -24.81 6.92
CA PRO A 4 -29.45 -23.66 7.64
C PRO A 4 -29.66 -23.86 9.14
N LYS A 5 -28.66 -23.50 9.95
CA LYS A 5 -28.68 -23.68 11.41
C LYS A 5 -29.76 -22.86 12.12
N TYR A 6 -30.34 -21.87 11.43
CA TYR A 6 -31.37 -20.99 11.93
C TYR A 6 -32.46 -20.83 10.88
N ASP A 7 -33.72 -20.99 11.28
CA ASP A 7 -34.86 -20.76 10.40
C ASP A 7 -35.11 -19.25 10.25
N ILE A 8 -35.31 -18.82 9.01
CA ILE A 8 -35.60 -17.42 8.71
C ILE A 8 -37.02 -17.13 9.21
N PRO A 9 -37.25 -16.03 9.96
CA PRO A 9 -38.59 -15.71 10.43
C PRO A 9 -39.53 -15.45 9.26
N THR A 10 -40.51 -16.34 9.13
CA THR A 10 -41.57 -16.33 8.12
C THR A 10 -42.81 -15.59 8.65
N ALA A 11 -43.78 -15.30 7.78
CA ALA A 11 -45.02 -14.60 8.19
C ALA A 11 -45.84 -15.35 9.27
N THR A 12 -45.54 -16.63 9.48
CA THR A 12 -46.13 -17.53 10.48
C THR A 12 -45.37 -17.54 11.82
N PHE A 13 -44.36 -16.69 12.01
CA PHE A 13 -43.65 -16.60 13.30
C PHE A 13 -44.61 -16.16 14.41
N PRO A 14 -44.51 -16.72 15.64
CA PRO A 14 -45.48 -16.50 16.71
C PRO A 14 -45.60 -15.05 17.21
N TYR A 15 -44.72 -14.15 16.77
CA TYR A 15 -44.76 -12.73 17.11
C TYR A 15 -44.29 -11.85 15.94
N LYS A 16 -44.77 -10.60 15.91
CA LYS A 16 -44.49 -9.64 14.83
C LYS A 16 -43.08 -9.05 14.97
N ILE A 17 -42.15 -9.47 14.12
CA ILE A 17 -40.78 -8.96 14.10
C ILE A 17 -40.71 -7.71 13.21
N SER A 18 -40.10 -6.62 13.72
CA SER A 18 -39.92 -5.41 12.92
C SER A 18 -38.94 -5.65 11.76
N LYS A 19 -39.16 -4.98 10.62
CA LYS A 19 -38.35 -5.15 9.40
C LYS A 19 -36.84 -4.98 9.66
N ARG A 20 -36.46 -4.03 10.52
CA ARG A 20 -35.06 -3.78 10.91
C ARG A 20 -34.47 -4.96 11.67
N LEU A 21 -35.19 -5.51 12.65
CA LEU A 21 -34.73 -6.66 13.43
C LEU A 21 -34.62 -7.92 12.57
N ASN A 22 -35.53 -8.12 11.62
CA ASN A 22 -35.46 -9.22 10.68
C ASN A 22 -34.18 -9.15 9.80
N ILE A 23 -33.88 -7.97 9.25
CA ILE A 23 -32.65 -7.74 8.48
C ILE A 23 -31.39 -7.98 9.33
N LEU A 24 -31.42 -7.60 10.61
CA LEU A 24 -30.30 -7.82 11.53
C LEU A 24 -30.16 -9.28 11.97
N SER A 25 -31.24 -10.07 11.96
CA SER A 25 -31.20 -11.49 12.30
C SER A 25 -30.62 -12.38 11.20
N VAL A 26 -30.56 -11.91 9.95
CA VAL A 26 -29.94 -12.68 8.85
C VAL A 26 -28.42 -12.64 9.01
N PRO A 27 -27.75 -13.79 9.17
CA PRO A 27 -26.30 -13.82 9.32
C PRO A 27 -25.63 -13.33 8.04
N ARG A 28 -24.65 -12.42 8.17
CA ARG A 28 -23.90 -11.86 7.02
C ARG A 28 -23.13 -12.90 6.22
N ARG A 29 -22.88 -14.08 6.80
CA ARG A 29 -22.26 -15.25 6.16
C ARG A 29 -23.05 -16.48 6.55
N TYR A 30 -23.54 -17.22 5.55
CA TYR A 30 -24.22 -18.50 5.78
C TYR A 30 -23.20 -19.51 6.31
N ILE A 31 -23.33 -19.88 7.57
CA ILE A 31 -22.61 -21.02 8.15
C ILE A 31 -23.50 -22.22 7.88
N ILE A 32 -23.20 -22.94 6.80
CA ILE A 32 -23.85 -24.22 6.52
C ILE A 32 -23.27 -25.19 7.55
N ASP A 33 -24.12 -25.65 8.47
CA ASP A 33 -23.77 -26.76 9.34
C ASP A 33 -23.77 -28.01 8.46
N THR A 34 -22.60 -28.44 7.99
CA THR A 34 -22.49 -29.58 7.06
C THR A 34 -22.85 -30.90 7.73
N GLY A 35 -23.18 -30.92 9.04
CA GLY A 35 -23.51 -32.15 9.77
C GLY A 35 -22.33 -33.11 9.91
N GLU A 36 -21.18 -32.77 9.37
CA GLU A 36 -19.94 -33.53 9.51
C GLU A 36 -19.36 -33.19 10.88
N GLY A 37 -19.09 -34.21 11.68
CA GLY A 37 -18.56 -34.10 13.05
C GLY A 37 -17.20 -33.41 13.15
N MET A 38 -16.42 -33.77 14.18
CA MET A 38 -15.07 -33.22 14.42
C MET A 38 -14.30 -33.07 13.09
N PRO A 39 -13.76 -31.87 12.77
CA PRO A 39 -13.21 -31.58 11.45
C PRO A 39 -12.16 -32.61 11.09
N ALA A 40 -12.32 -33.27 9.93
CA ALA A 40 -11.49 -34.38 9.50
C ALA A 40 -9.99 -34.08 9.72
N ILE A 41 -9.33 -34.99 10.43
CA ILE A 41 -7.94 -34.87 10.83
C ILE A 41 -7.13 -35.81 9.92
N ASN A 42 -6.04 -35.32 9.34
CA ASN A 42 -5.08 -36.14 8.60
C ASN A 42 -4.38 -37.11 9.59
N PRO A 43 -3.92 -38.32 9.21
CA PRO A 43 -3.12 -39.22 10.04
C PRO A 43 -2.00 -38.60 10.89
N ARG A 44 -1.51 -37.40 10.53
CA ARG A 44 -0.54 -36.61 11.33
C ARG A 44 -1.15 -35.69 12.41
N GLY A 45 -2.45 -35.78 12.68
CA GLY A 45 -3.12 -34.92 13.68
C GLY A 45 -3.46 -33.51 13.18
N ILE A 46 -3.24 -33.20 11.90
CA ILE A 46 -3.49 -31.86 11.34
C ILE A 46 -4.91 -31.80 10.75
N ARG A 47 -5.68 -30.77 11.14
CA ARG A 47 -7.02 -30.53 10.58
C ARG A 47 -6.95 -30.28 9.07
N GLN A 48 -7.79 -30.96 8.28
CA GLN A 48 -7.82 -30.78 6.82
C GLN A 48 -8.21 -29.34 6.42
N SER A 49 -9.03 -28.66 7.21
CA SER A 49 -9.38 -27.25 6.99
C SER A 49 -8.19 -26.31 7.17
N ALA A 50 -7.22 -26.66 8.01
CA ALA A 50 -5.98 -25.89 8.16
C ALA A 50 -5.05 -26.06 6.94
N LEU A 51 -5.05 -27.26 6.32
CA LEU A 51 -4.29 -27.53 5.10
C LEU A 51 -4.89 -26.82 3.86
N ARG A 52 -6.22 -26.71 3.82
CA ARG A 52 -6.95 -26.01 2.74
C ARG A 52 -7.18 -24.53 3.01
N GLY A 53 -6.72 -24.03 4.15
CA GLY A 53 -6.92 -22.65 4.57
C GLY A 53 -6.14 -21.69 3.67
N VAL A 54 -6.81 -20.67 3.14
CA VAL A 54 -6.13 -19.57 2.46
C VAL A 54 -5.38 -18.75 3.51
N ILE A 55 -4.05 -18.71 3.37
CA ILE A 55 -3.19 -17.92 4.25
C ILE A 55 -3.46 -16.44 3.96
N SER A 56 -3.71 -15.64 5.00
CA SER A 56 -3.84 -14.19 4.83
C SER A 56 -2.56 -13.59 4.25
N ASP A 57 -2.69 -12.58 3.39
CA ASP A 57 -1.55 -11.91 2.74
C ASP A 57 -0.49 -11.46 3.74
N ARG A 58 -0.89 -11.03 4.94
CA ARG A 58 0.03 -10.64 6.02
C ARG A 58 0.93 -11.80 6.49
N VAL A 59 0.38 -13.00 6.59
CA VAL A 59 1.14 -14.19 7.01
C VAL A 59 2.05 -14.66 5.88
N ASN A 60 1.56 -14.57 4.63
CA ASN A 60 2.37 -14.83 3.45
C ASN A 60 3.56 -13.85 3.34
N ASP A 61 3.30 -12.56 3.60
CA ASP A 61 4.31 -11.49 3.61
C ASP A 61 5.39 -11.71 4.68
N ALA A 62 4.99 -12.20 5.85
CA ALA A 62 5.93 -12.53 6.92
C ALA A 62 6.82 -13.75 6.61
N ALA A 63 6.43 -14.58 5.65
CA ALA A 63 7.22 -15.75 5.23
C ALA A 63 8.39 -15.39 4.30
N TRP A 64 8.40 -14.20 3.69
CA TRP A 64 9.47 -13.79 2.78
C TRP A 64 10.82 -13.67 3.49
N PRO A 65 11.94 -14.16 2.89
CA PRO A 65 13.23 -14.25 3.58
C PRO A 65 13.72 -12.93 4.21
N TYR A 66 13.60 -11.81 3.49
CA TYR A 66 14.04 -10.50 3.96
C TYR A 66 13.16 -9.96 5.09
N VAL A 67 11.84 -9.98 4.90
CA VAL A 67 10.87 -9.55 5.91
C VAL A 67 11.03 -10.40 7.17
N ARG A 68 11.15 -11.73 7.00
CA ARG A 68 11.37 -12.68 8.09
C ARG A 68 12.67 -12.39 8.85
N ARG A 69 13.78 -12.12 8.16
CA ARG A 69 15.05 -11.72 8.79
C ARG A 69 14.87 -10.45 9.61
N PHE A 70 14.25 -9.40 9.06
CA PHE A 70 14.00 -8.17 9.82
C PHE A 70 13.09 -8.38 11.02
N LEU A 71 12.05 -9.22 10.91
CA LEU A 71 11.16 -9.58 12.02
C LEU A 71 11.91 -10.35 13.13
N LEU A 72 12.75 -11.32 12.75
CA LEU A 72 13.58 -12.08 13.69
C LEU A 72 14.59 -11.16 14.39
N THR A 73 15.30 -10.31 13.65
CA THR A 73 16.24 -9.34 14.19
C THR A 73 15.54 -8.38 15.15
N LYS A 74 14.38 -7.83 14.76
CA LYS A 74 13.59 -6.95 15.61
C LYS A 74 13.13 -7.65 16.90
N ARG A 75 12.76 -8.93 16.82
CA ARG A 75 12.36 -9.73 17.99
C ARG A 75 13.53 -9.98 18.93
N ALA A 76 14.69 -10.39 18.38
CA ALA A 76 15.87 -10.72 19.17
C ALA A 76 16.48 -9.51 19.88
N TYR A 77 16.45 -8.34 19.24
CA TYR A 77 17.13 -7.13 19.73
C TYR A 77 16.18 -6.02 20.16
N LYS A 78 14.90 -6.33 20.40
CA LYS A 78 13.87 -5.33 20.78
C LYS A 78 14.29 -4.46 21.97
N ASN A 79 14.96 -5.06 22.96
CA ASN A 79 15.35 -4.37 24.20
C ASN A 79 16.82 -3.92 24.19
N LYS A 80 17.59 -4.29 23.15
CA LYS A 80 19.03 -3.99 23.04
C LYS A 80 19.33 -2.88 22.05
N PHE A 81 18.46 -2.67 21.06
CA PHE A 81 18.61 -1.61 20.07
C PHE A 81 17.98 -0.32 20.55
N SER A 82 18.61 0.81 20.19
CA SER A 82 18.01 2.13 20.35
C SER A 82 16.69 2.23 19.58
N GLU A 83 15.80 3.12 20.03
CA GLU A 83 14.52 3.33 19.35
C GLU A 83 14.70 3.72 17.88
N GLU A 84 15.73 4.51 17.56
CA GLU A 84 16.07 4.92 16.18
C GLU A 84 16.40 3.72 15.28
N ARG A 85 17.18 2.76 15.81
CA ARG A 85 17.57 1.56 15.06
C ARG A 85 16.37 0.64 14.85
N LEU A 86 15.50 0.52 15.84
CA LEU A 86 14.23 -0.19 15.70
C LEU A 86 13.30 0.49 14.69
N GLU A 87 13.31 1.82 14.63
CA GLU A 87 12.53 2.58 13.66
C GLU A 87 13.03 2.37 12.23
N ARG A 88 14.35 2.38 12.01
CA ARG A 88 14.93 2.01 10.70
C ARG A 88 14.52 0.62 10.26
N ILE A 89 14.52 -0.35 11.17
CA ILE A 89 14.05 -1.72 10.88
C ILE A 89 12.56 -1.72 10.50
N ASN A 90 11.73 -0.93 11.18
CA ASN A 90 10.31 -0.77 10.81
C ASN A 90 10.15 -0.15 9.42
N ARG A 91 10.89 0.90 9.09
CA ARG A 91 10.86 1.54 7.76
C ARG A 91 11.30 0.56 6.66
N MET A 92 12.28 -0.31 6.93
CA MET A 92 12.69 -1.37 5.98
C MET A 92 11.58 -2.41 5.77
N ILE A 93 10.89 -2.83 6.84
CA ILE A 93 9.74 -3.75 6.76
C ILE A 93 8.59 -3.10 5.97
N GLU A 94 8.30 -1.82 6.22
CA GLU A 94 7.28 -1.07 5.48
C GLU A 94 7.63 -0.95 4.00
N ALA A 95 8.89 -0.60 3.68
CA ALA A 95 9.39 -0.49 2.31
C ALA A 95 9.27 -1.81 1.53
N THR A 96 9.53 -2.95 2.19
CA THR A 96 9.36 -4.27 1.56
C THR A 96 7.90 -4.62 1.27
N ASN A 97 6.93 -4.03 1.98
CA ASN A 97 5.51 -4.31 1.81
C ASN A 97 4.81 -3.41 0.77
N VAL A 98 5.47 -2.38 0.22
CA VAL A 98 4.84 -1.34 -0.62
C VAL A 98 4.32 -1.88 -1.95
N THR A 99 5.07 -2.76 -2.63
CA THR A 99 4.62 -3.36 -3.89
C THR A 99 5.09 -4.81 -4.00
N CYS A 100 4.37 -5.63 -4.79
CA CYS A 100 4.83 -6.98 -5.15
C CYS A 100 6.24 -6.94 -5.79
N TYR A 101 6.52 -5.90 -6.59
CA TYR A 101 7.84 -5.67 -7.17
C TYR A 101 8.91 -5.36 -6.11
N ALA A 102 8.61 -4.64 -5.03
CA ALA A 102 9.56 -4.42 -3.93
C ALA A 102 9.89 -5.71 -3.16
N LYS A 103 8.92 -6.64 -3.07
CA LYS A 103 9.13 -7.99 -2.51
C LYS A 103 10.04 -8.83 -3.40
N LEU A 104 9.84 -8.77 -4.72
CA LEU A 104 10.61 -9.53 -5.71
C LEU A 104 12.00 -8.94 -6.03
N ALA A 105 12.14 -7.62 -6.08
CA ALA A 105 13.39 -6.93 -6.42
C ALA A 105 14.51 -7.19 -5.41
N ASN A 106 14.16 -7.48 -4.15
CA ASN A 106 15.11 -7.86 -3.12
C ASN A 106 15.42 -9.36 -3.09
N CYS A 107 14.65 -10.19 -3.79
CA CYS A 107 14.92 -11.63 -3.96
C CYS A 107 15.92 -11.93 -5.09
N VAL A 108 16.62 -10.91 -5.62
CA VAL A 108 17.59 -11.04 -6.73
C VAL A 108 18.97 -11.59 -6.27
N LEU A 109 19.13 -11.92 -4.99
CA LEU A 109 20.20 -12.77 -4.44
C LEU A 109 19.59 -14.16 -4.25
N ASP A 110 19.68 -15.16 -5.14
CA ASP A 110 20.87 -15.78 -5.72
C ASP A 110 20.55 -16.46 -7.07
N LEU A 111 20.02 -15.73 -8.06
CA LEU A 111 19.87 -16.28 -9.43
C LEU A 111 21.20 -16.31 -10.22
N LYS A 112 22.30 -15.82 -9.62
CA LYS A 112 23.63 -15.91 -10.21
C LYS A 112 24.22 -17.29 -9.91
N LYS A 113 23.85 -18.29 -10.72
CA LYS A 113 24.74 -19.28 -11.42
C LYS A 113 24.13 -20.66 -11.64
N GLN A 114 23.05 -21.08 -10.96
CA GLN A 114 22.55 -22.45 -11.11
C GLN A 114 21.38 -22.65 -12.11
N ASP A 115 20.48 -21.68 -12.29
CA ASP A 115 19.19 -21.94 -12.97
C ASP A 115 19.07 -21.43 -14.42
N THR A 116 20.15 -20.98 -15.05
CA THR A 116 20.09 -20.49 -16.44
C THR A 116 20.10 -21.60 -17.49
N LYS A 117 20.31 -22.87 -17.12
CA LYS A 117 20.32 -24.00 -18.07
C LYS A 117 18.92 -24.40 -18.57
N ASP A 118 17.87 -24.20 -17.76
CA ASP A 118 16.50 -24.65 -18.07
C ASP A 118 15.55 -23.52 -18.44
N MET A 119 16.06 -22.30 -18.59
CA MET A 119 15.30 -21.19 -19.18
C MET A 119 15.08 -21.50 -20.66
N LYS A 120 14.01 -22.24 -20.96
CA LYS A 120 13.49 -22.46 -22.32
C LYS A 120 13.55 -21.12 -23.04
N LYS A 121 14.38 -21.05 -24.09
CA LYS A 121 14.51 -19.84 -24.92
C LYS A 121 13.10 -19.41 -25.28
N LYS A 122 12.72 -18.18 -24.89
CA LYS A 122 11.38 -17.65 -25.16
C LYS A 122 11.13 -17.82 -26.66
N ARG A 123 10.01 -18.44 -27.01
CA ARG A 123 9.60 -18.63 -28.40
C ARG A 123 9.67 -17.26 -29.09
N GLY A 124 10.50 -17.17 -30.12
CA GLY A 124 10.55 -15.98 -30.97
C GLY A 124 9.17 -15.72 -31.54
N TRP A 125 8.86 -14.46 -31.82
CA TRP A 125 7.54 -14.13 -32.34
C TRP A 125 7.40 -14.66 -33.75
N THR A 126 6.21 -15.17 -34.02
CA THR A 126 5.80 -15.46 -35.38
C THR A 126 5.60 -14.17 -36.16
N GLU A 127 5.69 -14.20 -37.48
CA GLU A 127 5.58 -13.02 -38.35
C GLU A 127 4.24 -12.27 -38.14
N SER A 128 3.16 -13.01 -37.83
CA SER A 128 1.85 -12.44 -37.50
C SER A 128 1.79 -11.77 -36.13
N GLU A 129 2.48 -12.31 -35.12
CA GLU A 129 2.64 -11.70 -33.80
C GLU A 129 3.52 -10.44 -33.88
N TRP A 130 4.57 -10.49 -34.69
CA TRP A 130 5.43 -9.35 -34.97
C TRP A 130 4.68 -8.21 -35.63
N LYS A 131 3.86 -8.50 -36.65
CA LYS A 131 3.02 -7.50 -37.30
C LYS A 131 2.03 -6.85 -36.32
N LYS A 132 1.33 -7.66 -35.51
CA LYS A 132 0.41 -7.15 -34.46
C LYS A 132 1.12 -6.25 -33.44
N HIS A 133 2.35 -6.60 -33.07
CA HIS A 133 3.11 -5.78 -32.15
C HIS A 133 3.59 -4.47 -32.78
N MET A 134 4.04 -4.50 -34.03
CA MET A 134 4.40 -3.28 -34.76
C MET A 134 3.19 -2.34 -34.91
N ASP A 135 2.01 -2.89 -35.19
CA ASP A 135 0.75 -2.13 -35.25
C ASP A 135 0.42 -1.49 -33.88
N TYR A 136 0.57 -2.24 -32.79
CA TYR A 136 0.38 -1.73 -31.43
C TYR A 136 1.39 -0.64 -31.06
N ILE A 137 2.66 -0.81 -31.42
CA ILE A 137 3.69 0.23 -31.24
C ILE A 137 3.30 1.48 -32.03
N GLY A 138 2.86 1.33 -33.29
CA GLY A 138 2.42 2.45 -34.12
C GLY A 138 1.27 3.24 -33.48
N GLN A 139 0.30 2.55 -32.87
CA GLN A 139 -0.79 3.18 -32.13
C GLN A 139 -0.32 3.97 -30.90
N ILE A 140 0.68 3.46 -30.17
CA ILE A 140 1.22 4.11 -28.97
C ILE A 140 2.20 5.25 -29.29
N ALA A 141 2.99 5.06 -30.34
CA ALA A 141 3.99 6.02 -30.81
C ALA A 141 3.36 7.24 -31.50
N GLY A 142 2.08 7.15 -31.88
CA GLY A 142 1.32 8.29 -32.34
C GLY A 142 1.35 9.43 -31.32
N PRO A 143 1.37 10.70 -31.77
CA PRO A 143 1.37 11.85 -30.88
C PRO A 143 0.17 11.77 -29.94
N ARG A 144 0.45 11.76 -28.63
CA ARG A 144 -0.61 11.72 -27.61
C ARG A 144 -1.49 12.94 -27.79
N ARG A 145 -2.81 12.75 -27.80
CA ARG A 145 -3.74 13.87 -27.81
C ARG A 145 -3.44 14.77 -26.61
N GLU A 146 -3.07 16.02 -26.88
CA GLU A 146 -2.88 17.02 -25.85
C GLU A 146 -4.24 17.43 -25.28
N PHE A 147 -4.62 16.81 -24.17
CA PHE A 147 -5.74 17.30 -23.37
C PHE A 147 -5.24 18.50 -22.56
N LYS A 148 -5.31 19.69 -23.15
CA LYS A 148 -5.08 20.92 -22.40
C LYS A 148 -6.09 20.94 -21.25
N PRO A 149 -5.65 20.99 -19.98
CA PRO A 149 -6.59 21.08 -18.88
C PRO A 149 -7.48 22.32 -19.10
N PRO A 150 -8.76 22.27 -18.74
CA PRO A 150 -9.60 23.46 -18.80
C PRO A 150 -8.89 24.59 -18.03
N PRO A 151 -8.93 25.83 -18.54
CA PRO A 151 -8.28 26.94 -17.87
C PRO A 151 -8.77 27.02 -16.42
N LEU A 152 -7.83 27.06 -15.48
CA LEU A 152 -8.14 27.22 -14.06
C LEU A 152 -8.85 28.55 -13.88
N LYS A 153 -10.17 28.51 -13.65
CA LYS A 153 -10.94 29.68 -13.20
C LYS A 153 -10.45 30.02 -11.80
N ARG A 154 -9.45 30.89 -11.69
CA ARG A 154 -9.04 31.46 -10.41
C ARG A 154 -10.24 32.27 -9.91
N GLY A 155 -10.74 31.92 -8.72
CA GLY A 155 -11.78 32.72 -8.08
C GLY A 155 -11.28 34.12 -7.75
N GLU A 156 -12.18 35.00 -7.34
CA GLU A 156 -11.84 36.34 -6.88
C GLU A 156 -10.78 36.31 -5.77
N CYS A 157 -9.76 37.16 -5.90
CA CYS A 157 -8.74 37.34 -4.87
C CYS A 157 -9.41 37.81 -3.58
N LYS A 158 -9.36 36.98 -2.54
CA LYS A 158 -9.87 37.36 -1.20
C LYS A 158 -8.81 38.16 -0.45
N PRO A 159 -9.19 39.24 0.26
CA PRO A 159 -8.27 39.98 1.12
C PRO A 159 -7.70 39.07 2.21
N LEU A 160 -6.48 39.37 2.67
CA LEU A 160 -5.72 38.56 3.63
C LEU A 160 -6.52 38.25 4.89
N GLU A 161 -7.26 39.23 5.42
CA GLU A 161 -8.09 39.09 6.62
C GLU A 161 -9.10 37.95 6.53
N LYS A 162 -9.73 37.77 5.37
CA LYS A 162 -10.69 36.67 5.12
C LYS A 162 -10.01 35.31 4.99
N LEU A 163 -8.71 35.28 4.70
CA LEU A 163 -7.92 34.06 4.56
C LEU A 163 -7.25 33.62 5.86
N LEU A 164 -7.00 34.55 6.80
CA LEU A 164 -6.34 34.27 8.07
C LEU A 164 -6.95 33.09 8.86
N PRO A 165 -8.28 32.94 9.00
CA PRO A 165 -8.86 31.79 9.70
C PRO A 165 -8.51 30.45 9.06
N ARG A 166 -8.53 30.38 7.72
CA ARG A 166 -8.18 29.18 6.97
C ARG A 166 -6.69 28.87 7.08
N ILE A 167 -5.84 29.89 7.03
CA ILE A 167 -4.38 29.74 7.19
C ILE A 167 -4.08 29.19 8.58
N LYS A 168 -4.71 29.73 9.62
CA LYS A 168 -4.60 29.20 10.99
C LYS A 168 -5.02 27.73 11.07
N ASN A 169 -6.12 27.35 10.44
CA ASN A 169 -6.55 25.95 10.41
C ASN A 169 -5.56 25.01 9.69
N ILE A 170 -4.95 25.45 8.58
CA ILE A 170 -3.95 24.67 7.85
C ILE A 170 -2.61 24.58 8.61
N SER A 171 -2.29 25.62 9.39
CA SER A 171 -1.10 25.64 10.23
C SER A 171 -1.19 24.73 11.45
N MET A 172 -2.40 24.29 11.82
CA MET A 172 -2.58 23.29 12.87
C MET A 172 -2.21 21.90 12.36
N LEU A 173 -1.62 21.10 13.23
CA LEU A 173 -1.35 19.70 12.95
C LEU A 173 -2.68 18.96 12.71
N PRO A 174 -2.81 18.17 11.63
CA PRO A 174 -4.03 17.43 11.39
C PRO A 174 -4.29 16.39 12.49
N GLU A 175 -5.52 16.31 13.00
CA GLU A 175 -5.93 15.30 13.98
C GLU A 175 -6.13 13.89 13.38
N PHE A 176 -6.18 13.78 12.04
CA PHE A 176 -6.42 12.48 11.42
C PHE A 176 -5.26 11.52 11.64
N LYS A 177 -5.61 10.23 11.82
CA LYS A 177 -4.66 9.14 12.03
C LYS A 177 -3.71 9.03 10.83
N TRP A 178 -2.47 9.49 10.99
CA TRP A 178 -1.45 9.29 9.97
C TRP A 178 -1.15 7.79 9.85
N TYR A 179 -1.39 7.22 8.67
CA TYR A 179 -0.98 5.84 8.34
C TYR A 179 0.56 5.70 8.33
N ARG A 180 1.27 6.82 8.25
CA ARG A 180 2.71 6.87 8.38
C ARG A 180 3.06 7.23 9.83
N ARG A 181 3.77 6.34 10.52
CA ARG A 181 4.28 6.64 11.86
C ARG A 181 5.19 7.85 11.79
N LEU A 182 4.93 8.85 12.64
CA LEU A 182 5.85 9.96 12.87
C LEU A 182 7.16 9.38 13.40
N SER A 183 8.28 9.93 12.92
CA SER A 183 9.58 9.54 13.46
C SER A 183 9.66 9.93 14.93
N LYS A 184 10.25 9.05 15.72
CA LYS A 184 10.54 9.31 17.14
C LYS A 184 11.89 10.00 17.34
N GLU A 185 12.63 10.23 16.26
CA GLU A 185 13.91 10.93 16.29
C GLU A 185 13.72 12.32 16.94
N ALA A 186 14.60 12.69 17.88
CA ALA A 186 14.47 13.93 18.64
C ALA A 186 14.39 15.17 17.74
N TRP A 187 15.13 15.16 16.63
CA TRP A 187 15.13 16.23 15.63
C TRP A 187 13.89 16.27 14.72
N TYR A 188 13.05 15.23 14.72
CA TYR A 188 11.86 15.20 13.87
C TYR A 188 10.72 16.07 14.41
N ARG A 189 10.72 16.33 15.73
CA ARG A 189 9.71 17.17 16.41
C ARG A 189 10.22 18.58 16.75
N ASP A 190 11.53 18.77 16.78
CA ASP A 190 12.15 20.06 17.08
C ASP A 190 12.19 20.92 15.79
N PRO A 191 11.42 22.02 15.69
CA PRO A 191 11.37 22.85 14.47
C PRO A 191 12.71 23.53 14.14
N ILE A 192 13.63 23.58 15.10
CA ILE A 192 14.98 24.17 14.97
C ILE A 192 15.98 23.13 14.46
N LYS A 193 15.79 21.84 14.77
CA LYS A 193 16.75 20.80 14.38
C LYS A 193 16.42 20.27 13.00
N VAL A 194 17.41 20.35 12.12
CA VAL A 194 17.33 19.88 10.75
C VAL A 194 18.03 18.51 10.65
N PRO A 195 17.55 17.55 9.84
CA PRO A 195 18.26 16.29 9.65
C PRO A 195 19.70 16.53 9.17
N PRO A 196 20.68 15.75 9.66
CA PRO A 196 22.11 15.99 9.38
C PRO A 196 22.45 15.93 7.89
N ASN A 197 21.69 15.19 7.09
CA ASN A 197 21.88 15.13 5.64
C ASN A 197 21.41 16.41 4.92
N ALA A 198 20.42 17.11 5.48
CA ALA A 198 19.97 18.38 4.91
C ALA A 198 20.99 19.50 5.18
N LEU A 199 21.78 19.42 6.27
CA LEU A 199 22.93 20.31 6.48
C LEU A 199 24.03 20.12 5.42
N LYS A 200 24.10 18.94 4.81
CA LYS A 200 25.05 18.60 3.74
C LYS A 200 24.49 18.81 2.35
N TYR A 201 23.25 19.29 2.23
CA TYR A 201 22.59 19.43 0.94
C TYR A 201 23.22 20.57 0.13
N VAL A 202 23.76 20.23 -1.04
CA VAL A 202 24.24 21.20 -2.02
C VAL A 202 23.10 21.56 -2.96
N ILE A 203 22.79 22.86 -3.05
CA ILE A 203 21.71 23.37 -3.91
C ILE A 203 22.03 23.06 -5.38
N SER A 204 21.07 22.46 -6.09
CA SER A 204 21.19 22.19 -7.52
C SER A 204 21.14 23.48 -8.35
N ASP A 205 21.83 23.49 -9.49
CA ASP A 205 21.97 24.71 -10.32
C ASP A 205 20.63 25.20 -10.87
N ARG A 206 19.66 24.30 -11.07
CA ARG A 206 18.29 24.68 -11.44
C ARG A 206 17.61 25.51 -10.35
N VAL A 207 17.79 25.14 -9.09
CA VAL A 207 17.21 25.86 -7.96
C VAL A 207 17.90 27.23 -7.81
N LYS A 208 19.21 27.31 -8.02
CA LYS A 208 19.94 28.60 -8.07
C LYS A 208 19.34 29.53 -9.13
N LYS A 209 19.07 29.03 -10.35
CA LYS A 209 18.43 29.79 -11.45
C LYS A 209 16.98 30.20 -11.15
N LEU A 210 16.26 29.46 -10.31
CA LEU A 210 14.91 29.82 -9.90
C LEU A 210 14.88 30.81 -8.75
N ALA A 211 15.91 30.77 -7.88
CA ALA A 211 16.06 31.66 -6.75
C ALA A 211 16.56 33.06 -7.14
N THR A 212 17.18 33.21 -8.32
CA THR A 212 17.52 34.54 -8.84
C THR A 212 16.24 35.32 -9.11
N PRO A 213 16.10 36.55 -8.57
CA PRO A 213 14.93 37.38 -8.81
C PRO A 213 14.80 37.64 -10.32
N ARG A 214 13.60 37.45 -10.85
CA ARG A 214 13.32 37.83 -12.24
C ARG A 214 13.22 39.36 -12.28
N VAL A 215 14.01 39.97 -13.16
CA VAL A 215 13.89 41.41 -13.45
C VAL A 215 12.45 41.67 -13.88
N ILE A 216 11.76 42.55 -13.15
CA ILE A 216 10.44 43.03 -13.53
C ILE A 216 10.67 43.94 -14.73
N PRO A 217 10.12 43.64 -15.92
CA PRO A 217 10.29 44.51 -17.07
C PRO A 217 9.72 45.88 -16.72
N GLN A 218 10.56 46.91 -16.78
CA GLN A 218 10.07 48.28 -16.73
C GLN A 218 9.32 48.52 -18.03
N ALA A 219 8.08 49.00 -17.92
CA ALA A 219 7.31 49.39 -19.09
C ALA A 219 7.99 50.60 -19.73
N GLU A 220 8.37 50.46 -21.00
CA GLU A 220 8.68 51.60 -21.89
C GLU A 220 7.40 52.38 -22.22
#